data_AF-A0A7X8UV75-F1
#
_entry.id   AF-A0A7X8UV75-F1
#
_cell.length_a   1.000
_cell.length_b   1.000
_cell.length_c   1.000
_cell.angle_alpha   90.00
_cell.angle_beta   90.00
_cell.angle_gamma   90.00
#
_symmetry.space_group_name_H-M   'P 1'
#
loop_
_entity.id
_entity.type
_entity.pdbx_description
1 polymer ?
#
loop_
_entity_poly.entity_id
_entity_poly.type
_entity_poly.pdbx_seq_one_letter_code
_entity_poly.pdbx_strand_id
1 'polypeptide(L)'
;MQSMNYPFPGTQNESMGGYKITNLGAPTESGDAVRWDDLIGLNYIIGVEWDTSSDSSALKHIDAYGTEITKTAGQWTAWFDAHPIYANMWRCLLSAAGAHTFGANARGDGLTLDGTAGQVMVRIPKFYIKSEKVGTKIRWWISPVAFTGFEVHPAFKQRGGTERAQLYVGAYCGG
;
A
#
# COMPACT_ATOMS: atom_id res chain seq x y z
N MET A 1 7.52 28.93 -7.19
CA MET A 1 7.46 27.49 -6.92
C MET A 1 7.04 26.82 -8.21
N GLN A 2 7.95 26.14 -8.91
CA GLN A 2 7.60 25.45 -10.16
C GLN A 2 6.72 24.25 -9.80
N SER A 3 5.48 24.25 -10.29
CA SER A 3 4.66 23.05 -10.35
C SER A 3 5.41 22.04 -11.21
N MET A 4 5.83 20.92 -10.61
CA MET A 4 6.46 19.82 -11.34
C MET A 4 5.33 19.05 -12.04
N ASN A 5 4.90 19.59 -13.18
CA ASN A 5 3.95 18.94 -14.06
C ASN A 5 4.72 17.83 -14.77
N TYR A 6 4.53 16.57 -14.35
CA TYR A 6 5.06 15.43 -15.09
C TYR A 6 4.11 15.22 -16.28
N PRO A 7 4.47 15.61 -17.51
CA PRO A 7 3.58 15.43 -18.65
C PRO A 7 3.31 13.94 -18.84
N PHE A 8 2.02 13.60 -18.97
CA PHE A 8 1.64 12.26 -19.41
C PHE A 8 2.29 12.01 -20.78
N PRO A 9 3.04 10.90 -20.96
CA PRO A 9 3.95 10.74 -22.10
C PRO A 9 3.26 10.60 -23.47
N GLY A 10 1.92 10.51 -23.53
CA GLY A 10 1.18 10.43 -24.79
C GLY A 10 0.04 11.46 -24.88
N THR A 11 0.21 12.52 -25.67
CA THR A 11 -0.90 13.42 -26.05
C THR A 11 -1.74 12.87 -27.21
N GLN A 12 -1.38 11.71 -27.77
CA GLN A 12 -2.04 11.06 -28.89
C GLN A 12 -1.97 9.53 -28.76
N ASN A 13 -2.63 8.82 -29.70
CA ASN A 13 -2.53 7.37 -29.82
C ASN A 13 -1.11 6.96 -30.21
N GLU A 14 -0.40 6.27 -29.31
CA GLU A 14 0.95 5.75 -29.56
C GLU A 14 0.88 4.38 -30.25
N SER A 15 1.64 4.20 -31.34
CA SER A 15 1.72 2.92 -32.05
C SER A 15 2.54 1.91 -31.24
N MET A 16 1.93 0.79 -30.83
CA MET A 16 2.61 -0.29 -30.11
C MET A 16 3.47 -1.21 -31.00
N GLY A 17 3.57 -0.89 -32.30
CA GLY A 17 4.26 -1.72 -33.28
C GLY A 17 3.66 -3.14 -33.35
N GLY A 18 4.52 -4.15 -33.39
CA GLY A 18 4.12 -5.57 -33.39
C GLY A 18 3.80 -6.16 -32.02
N TYR A 19 3.97 -5.39 -30.93
CA TYR A 19 3.71 -5.83 -29.57
C TYR A 19 2.23 -5.62 -29.23
N LYS A 20 1.58 -6.66 -28.70
CA LYS A 20 0.18 -6.61 -28.30
C LYS A 20 0.08 -6.68 -26.78
N ILE A 21 -0.82 -5.89 -26.19
CA ILE A 21 -1.34 -6.22 -24.87
C ILE A 21 -2.30 -7.39 -25.07
N THR A 22 -1.80 -8.60 -24.87
CA THR A 22 -2.58 -9.83 -25.04
C THR A 22 -3.33 -10.16 -23.75
N ASN A 23 -4.43 -10.91 -23.87
CA ASN A 23 -5.26 -11.38 -22.74
C ASN A 23 -6.00 -10.29 -21.96
N LEU A 24 -6.28 -9.13 -22.56
CA LEU A 24 -7.29 -8.22 -22.01
C LEU A 24 -8.68 -8.76 -22.33
N GLY A 25 -9.52 -8.89 -21.30
CA GLY A 25 -10.94 -9.20 -21.47
C GLY A 25 -11.64 -8.10 -22.26
N ALA A 26 -12.82 -8.40 -22.83
CA ALA A 26 -13.64 -7.37 -23.46
C ALA A 26 -14.03 -6.33 -22.40
N PRO A 27 -13.71 -5.04 -22.59
CA PRO A 27 -14.04 -4.01 -21.62
C PRO A 27 -15.57 -3.87 -21.53
N THR A 28 -16.09 -3.86 -20.31
CA THR A 28 -17.49 -3.62 -19.96
C THR A 28 -17.75 -2.15 -19.63
N GLU A 29 -16.75 -1.43 -19.14
CA GLU A 29 -16.80 -0.01 -18.81
C GLU A 29 -15.52 0.72 -19.26
N SER A 30 -15.57 2.05 -19.39
CA SER A 30 -14.38 2.88 -19.65
C SER A 30 -13.30 2.75 -18.56
N GLY A 31 -13.65 2.19 -17.40
CA GLY A 31 -12.72 1.86 -16.31
C GLY A 31 -11.88 0.61 -16.55
N ASP A 32 -12.23 -0.22 -17.53
CA ASP A 32 -11.55 -1.50 -17.81
C ASP A 32 -10.33 -1.35 -18.72
N ALA A 33 -10.06 -0.13 -19.21
CA ALA A 33 -8.85 0.17 -19.94
C ALA A 33 -7.64 0.10 -18.99
N VAL A 34 -6.56 -0.57 -19.42
CA VAL A 34 -5.27 -0.54 -18.71
C VAL A 34 -4.77 0.90 -18.66
N ARG A 35 -4.69 1.48 -17.46
CA ARG A 35 -4.08 2.79 -17.26
C ARG A 35 -2.58 2.61 -17.04
N TRP A 36 -1.81 3.63 -17.41
CA TRP A 36 -0.38 3.64 -17.12
C TRP A 36 -0.12 3.40 -15.63
N ASP A 37 -0.96 3.98 -14.76
CA ASP A 37 -0.89 3.82 -13.30
C ASP A 37 -1.01 2.37 -12.83
N ASP A 38 -1.80 1.54 -13.52
CA ASP A 38 -1.96 0.12 -13.19
C ASP A 38 -0.71 -0.68 -13.54
N LEU A 39 -0.03 -0.32 -14.63
CA LEU A 39 1.19 -1.01 -15.08
C LEU A 39 2.39 -0.77 -14.15
N ILE A 40 2.43 0.39 -13.50
CA ILE A 40 3.53 0.77 -12.59
C ILE A 40 3.14 0.73 -11.10
N GLY A 41 1.93 0.25 -10.78
CA GLY A 41 1.45 0.07 -9.40
C GLY A 41 1.15 1.38 -8.67
N LEU A 42 0.97 2.49 -9.38
CA LEU A 42 0.60 3.78 -8.81
C LEU A 42 -0.82 3.78 -8.25
N ASN A 43 -1.69 2.94 -8.80
CA ASN A 43 -3.04 2.68 -8.28
C ASN A 43 -3.05 2.12 -6.83
N TYR A 44 -1.92 1.54 -6.40
CA TYR A 44 -1.70 1.07 -5.02
C TYR A 44 -0.87 2.04 -4.17
N ILE A 45 -0.53 3.23 -4.67
CA ILE A 45 0.00 4.27 -3.81
C ILE A 45 -1.18 5.04 -3.24
N ILE A 46 -1.26 5.02 -1.92
CA ILE A 46 -2.38 5.61 -1.19
C ILE A 46 -1.83 6.54 -0.14
N GLY A 47 -2.56 7.62 0.13
CA GLY A 47 -2.19 8.57 1.14
C GLY A 47 -3.38 9.12 1.90
N VAL A 48 -3.05 9.92 2.91
CA VAL A 48 -4.00 10.70 3.68
C VAL A 48 -3.55 12.17 3.70
N GLU A 49 -4.51 13.08 3.55
CA GLU A 49 -4.34 14.52 3.68
C GLU A 49 -5.04 15.01 4.94
N TRP A 50 -4.31 15.78 5.74
CA TRP A 50 -4.84 16.60 6.83
C TRP A 50 -4.69 18.08 6.48
N ASP A 51 -5.79 18.83 6.59
CA ASP A 51 -5.74 20.28 6.51
C ASP A 51 -5.73 20.88 7.93
N THR A 52 -4.58 21.43 8.34
CA THR A 52 -4.41 22.00 9.69
C THR A 52 -5.23 23.27 9.91
N SER A 53 -5.85 23.82 8.86
CA SER A 53 -6.80 24.94 8.98
C SER A 53 -8.24 24.49 9.22
N SER A 54 -8.51 23.19 9.07
CA SER A 54 -9.83 22.63 9.35
C SER A 54 -9.98 22.32 10.83
N ASP A 55 -11.10 22.74 11.41
CA ASP A 55 -11.50 22.31 12.75
C ASP A 55 -12.02 20.85 12.77
N SER A 56 -12.07 20.19 11.61
CA SER A 56 -12.47 18.78 11.49
C SER A 56 -11.29 17.84 11.73
N SER A 57 -11.54 16.75 12.46
CA SER A 57 -10.59 15.64 12.58
C SER A 57 -10.63 14.67 11.39
N ALA A 58 -11.53 14.89 10.42
CA ALA A 58 -11.66 14.00 9.26
C ALA A 58 -10.47 14.17 8.30
N LEU A 59 -9.79 13.06 8.02
CA LEU A 59 -8.74 12.99 7.00
C LEU A 59 -9.33 12.60 5.64
N LYS A 60 -8.72 13.11 4.57
CA LYS A 60 -9.06 12.73 3.20
C LYS A 60 -8.12 11.65 2.71
N HIS A 61 -8.66 10.61 2.10
CA HIS A 61 -7.84 9.65 1.35
C HIS A 61 -7.47 10.25 0.01
N ILE A 62 -6.20 10.11 -0.38
CA ILE A 62 -5.65 10.65 -1.62
C ILE A 62 -4.89 9.58 -2.40
N ASP A 63 -4.84 9.73 -3.72
CA ASP A 63 -4.05 8.89 -4.60
C ASP A 63 -2.56 9.31 -4.65
N ALA A 64 -1.79 8.65 -5.51
CA ALA A 64 -0.38 8.93 -5.75
C ALA A 64 -0.08 10.40 -6.09
N TYR A 65 -1.05 11.10 -6.67
CA TYR A 65 -0.94 12.47 -7.16
C TYR A 65 -1.51 13.50 -6.17
N GLY A 66 -2.07 13.06 -5.04
CA GLY A 66 -2.69 13.93 -4.05
C GLY A 66 -4.14 14.31 -4.38
N THR A 67 -4.76 13.60 -5.32
CA THR A 67 -6.18 13.78 -5.66
C THR A 67 -7.04 12.99 -4.68
N GLU A 68 -8.15 13.59 -4.24
CA GLU A 68 -9.08 12.94 -3.31
C GLU A 68 -9.71 11.68 -3.92
N ILE A 69 -9.64 10.57 -3.20
CA ILE A 69 -10.27 9.31 -3.56
C ILE A 69 -11.69 9.29 -2.99
N THR A 70 -12.69 9.21 -3.85
CA THR A 70 -14.09 9.04 -3.45
C THR A 70 -14.56 7.61 -3.76
N LYS A 71 -15.14 6.94 -2.76
CA LYS A 71 -15.73 5.59 -2.88
C LYS A 71 -17.00 5.50 -2.04
N THR A 72 -17.90 4.61 -2.43
CA THR A 72 -19.03 4.18 -1.58
C THR A 72 -18.54 3.28 -0.45
N ALA A 73 -19.37 3.06 0.59
CA ALA A 73 -19.00 2.24 1.74
C ALA A 73 -18.53 0.82 1.36
N GLY A 74 -19.24 0.14 0.44
CA GLY A 74 -18.84 -1.20 -0.02
C GLY A 74 -17.55 -1.21 -0.84
N GLN A 75 -17.32 -0.15 -1.63
CA GLN A 75 -16.10 0.00 -2.41
C GLN A 75 -14.88 0.30 -1.54
N TRP A 76 -15.04 0.98 -0.40
CA TRP A 76 -13.96 1.20 0.56
C TRP A 76 -13.39 -0.10 1.10
N THR A 77 -14.27 -1.00 1.58
CA THR A 77 -13.85 -2.30 2.12
C THR A 77 -13.12 -3.13 1.07
N ALA A 78 -13.73 -3.31 -0.12
CA ALA A 78 -13.12 -4.10 -1.19
C ALA A 78 -11.78 -3.52 -1.66
N TRP A 79 -11.66 -2.19 -1.72
CA TRP A 79 -10.42 -1.53 -2.11
C TRP A 79 -9.31 -1.66 -1.06
N PHE A 80 -9.65 -1.53 0.22
CA PHE A 80 -8.70 -1.69 1.32
C PHE A 80 -8.21 -3.14 1.42
N ASP A 81 -9.13 -4.10 1.35
CA ASP A 81 -8.83 -5.53 1.43
C ASP A 81 -8.03 -6.05 0.22
N ALA A 82 -8.10 -5.36 -0.92
CA ALA A 82 -7.29 -5.64 -2.10
C ALA A 82 -5.91 -4.96 -2.09
N HIS A 83 -5.63 -4.06 -1.14
CA HIS A 83 -4.40 -3.28 -1.14
C HIS A 83 -3.18 -4.15 -0.80
N PRO A 84 -2.11 -4.19 -1.62
CA PRO A 84 -1.01 -5.15 -1.47
C PRO A 84 -0.32 -5.14 -0.10
N ILE A 85 -0.29 -4.01 0.59
CA ILE A 85 0.23 -3.93 1.97
C ILE A 85 -0.76 -4.56 2.96
N TYR A 86 -1.97 -4.02 3.05
CA TYR A 86 -2.96 -4.40 4.08
C TYR A 86 -3.49 -5.80 3.88
N ALA A 87 -3.75 -6.20 2.63
CA ALA A 87 -4.14 -7.56 2.26
C ALA A 87 -3.11 -8.61 2.68
N ASN A 88 -1.84 -8.22 2.86
CA ASN A 88 -0.74 -9.11 3.24
C ASN A 88 -0.29 -8.92 4.71
N MET A 89 -0.98 -8.10 5.50
CA MET A 89 -0.78 -8.01 6.95
C MET A 89 -1.56 -9.12 7.66
N TRP A 90 -0.86 -10.18 8.06
CA TRP A 90 -1.48 -11.41 8.57
C TRP A 90 -0.90 -11.80 9.91
N ARG A 91 -1.77 -12.28 10.81
CA ARG A 91 -1.34 -12.95 12.03
C ARG A 91 -0.74 -14.32 11.70
N CYS A 92 0.39 -14.63 12.33
CA CYS A 92 1.10 -15.88 12.17
C CYS A 92 1.71 -16.36 13.49
N LEU A 93 1.95 -17.66 13.59
CA LEU A 93 2.86 -18.23 14.58
C LEU A 93 4.27 -18.18 14.04
N LEU A 94 5.20 -17.60 14.79
CA LEU A 94 6.63 -17.54 14.47
C LEU A 94 7.39 -18.47 15.42
N SER A 95 8.13 -19.41 14.85
CA SER A 95 9.00 -20.32 15.60
C SER A 95 10.33 -19.65 15.97
N ALA A 96 11.03 -20.22 16.96
CA ALA A 96 12.39 -19.76 17.32
C ALA A 96 13.40 -19.87 16.17
N ALA A 97 13.14 -20.74 15.17
CA ALA A 97 13.95 -20.89 13.97
C ALA A 97 13.59 -19.88 12.85
N GLY A 98 12.61 -19.00 13.07
CA GLY A 98 12.16 -18.00 12.09
C GLY A 98 11.18 -18.51 11.03
N ALA A 99 10.72 -19.76 11.12
CA ALA A 99 9.64 -20.28 10.29
C ALA A 99 8.29 -19.74 10.79
N HIS A 100 7.42 -19.34 9.85
CA HIS A 100 6.11 -18.78 10.14
C HIS A 100 4.97 -19.67 9.60
N THR A 101 3.87 -19.73 10.34
CA THR A 101 2.65 -20.47 9.97
C THR A 101 1.45 -19.53 9.98
N PHE A 102 0.67 -19.52 8.89
CA PHE A 102 -0.55 -18.73 8.76
C PHE A 102 -1.81 -19.57 8.97
N GLY A 103 -2.88 -18.93 9.43
CA GLY A 103 -4.21 -19.53 9.52
C GLY A 103 -4.99 -19.39 8.21
N ALA A 104 -6.30 -19.65 8.28
CA ALA A 104 -7.20 -19.59 7.12
C ALA A 104 -7.44 -18.17 6.59
N ASN A 105 -7.17 -17.14 7.41
CA ASN A 105 -7.34 -15.74 7.05
C ASN A 105 -6.37 -14.83 7.84
N ALA A 106 -6.42 -13.53 7.56
CA ALA A 106 -5.53 -12.52 8.17
C ALA A 106 -5.61 -12.46 9.72
N ARG A 107 -6.70 -12.94 10.33
CA ARG A 107 -6.85 -13.02 11.80
C ARG A 107 -6.13 -14.23 12.39
N GLY A 108 -5.65 -15.16 11.57
CA GLY A 108 -5.01 -16.38 12.05
C GLY A 108 -6.01 -17.44 12.53
N ASP A 109 -7.24 -17.43 12.02
CA ASP A 109 -8.25 -18.43 12.36
C ASP A 109 -7.71 -19.84 12.06
N GLY A 110 -7.85 -20.75 13.04
CA GLY A 110 -7.31 -22.12 12.97
C GLY A 110 -5.91 -22.29 13.59
N LEU A 111 -5.27 -21.23 14.08
CA LEU A 111 -4.02 -21.31 14.84
C LEU A 111 -4.27 -21.33 16.36
N THR A 112 -3.37 -21.96 17.11
CA THR A 112 -3.32 -21.85 18.58
C THR A 112 -2.59 -20.57 18.98
N LEU A 113 -3.34 -19.51 19.29
CA LEU A 113 -2.83 -18.14 19.50
C LEU A 113 -2.57 -17.77 20.98
N ASP A 114 -2.38 -18.77 21.85
CA ASP A 114 -2.10 -18.56 23.29
C ASP A 114 -0.60 -18.51 23.62
N GLY A 115 0.26 -18.57 22.60
CA GLY A 115 1.72 -18.59 22.75
C GLY A 115 2.33 -19.98 22.97
N THR A 116 1.53 -21.02 23.18
CA THR A 116 2.03 -22.39 23.40
C THR A 116 2.55 -23.04 22.13
N ALA A 117 2.02 -22.65 20.96
CA ALA A 117 2.40 -23.18 19.65
C ALA A 117 3.45 -22.31 18.90
N GLY A 118 4.01 -21.29 19.58
CA GLY A 118 4.97 -20.37 19.00
C GLY A 118 4.66 -18.91 19.33
N GLN A 119 5.54 -18.00 18.92
CA GLN A 119 5.33 -16.57 19.12
C GLN A 119 4.19 -16.08 18.24
N VAL A 120 3.17 -15.45 18.83
CA VAL A 120 2.06 -14.91 18.06
C VAL A 120 2.42 -13.53 17.54
N MET A 121 2.61 -13.43 16.23
CA MET A 121 3.10 -12.24 15.55
C MET A 121 2.14 -11.77 14.47
N VAL A 122 2.25 -10.51 14.06
CA VAL A 122 1.66 -9.97 12.84
C VAL A 122 2.80 -9.70 11.86
N ARG A 123 2.73 -10.33 10.68
CA ARG A 123 3.61 -10.02 9.55
C ARG A 123 3.19 -8.69 8.95
N ILE A 124 4.15 -7.80 8.75
CA ILE A 124 3.98 -6.55 8.00
C ILE A 124 4.93 -6.59 6.80
N PRO A 125 4.41 -6.53 5.55
CA PRO A 125 5.26 -6.48 4.36
C PRO A 125 5.98 -5.13 4.27
N LYS A 126 7.15 -5.11 3.62
CA LYS A 126 7.90 -3.87 3.34
C LYS A 126 7.02 -2.89 2.56
N PHE A 127 7.07 -1.63 2.98
CA PHE A 127 6.47 -0.53 2.24
C PHE A 127 7.38 0.70 2.27
N TYR A 128 7.10 1.61 1.33
CA TYR A 128 7.79 2.87 1.18
C TYR A 128 6.87 3.99 1.65
N ILE A 129 7.45 5.07 2.15
CA ILE A 129 6.74 6.24 2.66
C ILE A 129 7.20 7.51 1.98
N LYS A 130 6.31 8.48 1.94
CA LYS A 130 6.57 9.86 1.58
C LYS A 130 5.70 10.75 2.46
N SER A 131 6.22 11.90 2.86
CA SER A 131 5.43 12.93 3.51
C SER A 131 5.70 14.29 2.88
N GLU A 132 4.68 15.14 2.85
CA GLU A 132 4.77 16.50 2.32
C GLU A 132 3.98 17.45 3.20
N LYS A 133 4.45 18.69 3.31
CA LYS A 133 3.66 19.80 3.84
C LYS A 133 3.65 20.94 2.83
N VAL A 134 2.46 21.36 2.39
CA VAL A 134 2.25 22.52 1.52
C VAL A 134 1.22 23.43 2.16
N GLY A 135 1.66 24.58 2.67
CA GLY A 135 0.80 25.49 3.42
C GLY A 135 0.22 24.81 4.65
N THR A 136 -1.12 24.73 4.71
CA THR A 136 -1.89 24.08 5.78
C THR A 136 -2.10 22.58 5.56
N LYS A 137 -1.77 22.06 4.37
CA LYS A 137 -1.99 20.67 4.00
C LYS A 137 -0.78 19.83 4.35
N ILE A 138 -0.98 18.82 5.18
CA ILE A 138 0.02 17.80 5.51
C ILE A 138 -0.45 16.48 4.91
N ARG A 139 0.43 15.82 4.16
CA ARG A 139 0.13 14.59 3.45
C ARG A 139 1.13 13.51 3.80
N TRP A 140 0.63 12.29 3.90
CA TRP A 140 1.44 11.10 4.06
C TRP A 140 0.98 10.05 3.06
N TRP A 141 1.93 9.43 2.39
CA TRP A 141 1.66 8.32 1.47
C TRP A 141 2.42 7.09 1.90
N ILE A 142 1.82 5.94 1.58
CA ILE A 142 2.48 4.64 1.58
C ILE A 142 2.44 4.05 0.19
N SER A 143 3.46 3.27 -0.16
CA SER A 143 3.55 2.57 -1.42
C SER A 143 4.04 1.13 -1.22
N PRO A 144 3.43 0.12 -1.87
CA PRO A 144 3.98 -1.23 -1.92
C PRO A 144 5.18 -1.36 -2.86
N VAL A 145 5.35 -0.42 -3.79
CA VAL A 145 6.39 -0.42 -4.82
C VAL A 145 7.39 0.71 -4.61
N ALA A 146 8.64 0.52 -5.04
CA ALA A 146 9.61 1.61 -5.06
C ALA A 146 9.18 2.65 -6.09
N PHE A 147 9.04 3.90 -5.69
CA PHE A 147 8.64 4.99 -6.57
C PHE A 147 9.42 6.26 -6.25
N THR A 148 9.60 7.12 -7.26
CA THR A 148 10.37 8.35 -7.12
C THR A 148 9.82 9.24 -6.00
N GLY A 149 10.70 9.69 -5.11
CA GLY A 149 10.34 10.52 -3.96
C GLY A 149 9.79 9.76 -2.74
N PHE A 150 9.75 8.42 -2.79
CA PHE A 150 9.45 7.57 -1.66
C PHE A 150 10.73 6.92 -1.11
N GLU A 151 10.77 6.73 0.20
CA GLU A 151 11.85 6.03 0.89
C GLU A 151 11.31 4.81 1.63
N VAL A 152 12.13 3.77 1.77
CA VAL A 152 11.76 2.60 2.59
C VAL A 152 11.49 3.05 4.03
N HIS A 153 10.35 2.62 4.58
CA HIS A 153 9.98 2.94 5.96
C HIS A 153 11.09 2.50 6.93
N PRO A 154 11.53 3.35 7.87
CA PRO A 154 12.71 3.10 8.70
C PRO A 154 12.70 1.76 9.45
N ALA A 155 11.52 1.29 9.85
CA ALA A 155 11.39 -0.01 10.53
C ALA A 155 11.95 -1.20 9.73
N PHE A 156 11.97 -1.12 8.39
CA PHE A 156 12.51 -2.19 7.54
C PHE A 156 14.02 -2.09 7.33
N LYS A 157 14.68 -1.04 7.83
CA LYS A 157 16.14 -0.87 7.78
C LYS A 157 16.73 -1.34 9.11
N GLN A 158 17.41 -2.49 9.11
CA GLN A 158 18.10 -2.99 10.29
C GLN A 158 19.42 -2.26 10.54
N ARG A 159 20.07 -2.53 11.69
CA ARG A 159 21.40 -2.02 12.00
C ARG A 159 22.35 -2.26 10.83
N GLY A 160 22.99 -1.19 10.33
CA GLY A 160 23.83 -1.25 9.14
C GLY A 160 23.10 -0.96 7.81
N GLY A 161 21.83 -0.56 7.84
CA GLY A 161 21.09 -0.11 6.65
C GLY A 161 20.54 -1.23 5.77
N THR A 162 20.68 -2.50 6.17
CA THR A 162 20.16 -3.63 5.41
C THR A 162 18.64 -3.64 5.44
N GLU A 163 18.02 -3.60 4.26
CA GLU A 163 16.57 -3.68 4.11
C GLU A 163 16.06 -5.11 4.32
N ARG A 164 14.88 -5.21 4.95
CA ARG A 164 14.15 -6.47 5.10
C ARG A 164 12.83 -6.41 4.35
N ALA A 165 12.47 -7.52 3.72
CA ALA A 165 11.23 -7.64 2.96
C ALA A 165 9.96 -7.61 3.85
N GLN A 166 10.11 -7.83 5.16
CA GLN A 166 9.01 -7.92 6.11
C GLN A 166 9.49 -7.69 7.54
N LEU A 167 8.53 -7.39 8.42
CA LEU A 167 8.69 -7.32 9.86
C LEU A 167 7.67 -8.21 10.55
N TYR A 168 7.99 -8.64 11.76
CA TYR A 168 7.09 -9.37 12.64
C TYR A 168 6.97 -8.59 13.95
N VAL A 169 5.75 -8.19 14.28
CA VAL A 169 5.44 -7.45 15.50
C VAL A 169 4.56 -8.32 16.39
N GLY A 170 4.79 -8.33 17.70
CA GLY A 170 3.96 -9.09 18.64
C GLY A 170 2.48 -8.73 18.48
N ALA A 171 1.61 -9.74 18.36
CA ALA A 171 0.17 -9.52 18.22
C ALA A 171 -0.50 -9.08 19.54
N TYR A 172 0.17 -9.37 20.66
CA TYR A 172 -0.28 -9.08 22.01
C TYR A 172 0.85 -8.40 22.80
N CYS A 173 0.49 -7.67 23.86
CA CYS A 173 1.47 -7.09 24.77
C CYS A 173 2.31 -8.20 25.42
N GLY A 174 3.62 -7.99 25.52
CA GLY A 174 4.47 -8.83 26.37
C GLY A 174 4.07 -8.62 27.83
N GLY A 175 3.77 -9.71 28.53
CA GLY A 175 3.52 -9.71 29.98
C GLY A 175 4.80 -9.54 30.80
#